data_AF-A0A914PXI8-F1
#
_entry.id   AF-A0A914PXI8-F1
#
_cell.length_a   1.000
_cell.length_b   1.000
_cell.length_c   1.000
_cell.angle_alpha   90.00
_cell.angle_beta   90.00
_cell.angle_gamma   90.00
#
_symmetry.space_group_name_H-M   'P 1'
#
loop_
_entity.id
_entity.type
_entity.pdbx_description
1 polymer ?
#
loop_
_entity_poly.entity_id
_entity_poly.type
_entity_poly.pdbx_seq_one_letter_code
_entity_poly.pdbx_strand_id
1 'polypeptide(L)'
;MPPKLEIESDNCVVFYLENHSSNELLIALDAPPGIDCSPTDMSIEGYKKKKIVVIARKSMLPGTRNKIRVTYKLNNDKIYLKIPFSIV
;
A
#
# COMPACT_ATOMS: atom_id res chain seq x y z
N MET A 1 -1.79 -3.63 -14.96
CA MET A 1 -2.65 -2.44 -14.78
C MET A 1 -2.18 -1.70 -13.53
N PRO A 2 -2.21 -0.35 -13.49
CA PRO A 2 -1.87 0.38 -12.27
C PRO A 2 -2.93 0.14 -11.18
N PRO A 3 -2.55 0.18 -9.89
CA PRO A 3 -3.49 -0.01 -8.78
C PRO A 3 -4.58 1.06 -8.78
N LYS A 4 -5.84 0.66 -8.57
CA LYS A 4 -6.97 1.58 -8.46
C LYS A 4 -7.00 2.17 -7.05
N LEU A 5 -7.01 3.50 -6.96
CA LEU A 5 -7.05 4.27 -5.70
C LEU A 5 -8.49 4.76 -5.46
N GLU A 6 -9.08 4.47 -4.31
CA GLU A 6 -10.41 4.95 -3.89
C GLU A 6 -10.23 5.74 -2.57
N ILE A 7 -10.77 6.96 -2.46
CA ILE A 7 -10.62 7.81 -1.26
C ILE A 7 -11.91 7.66 -0.43
N GLU A 8 -11.83 7.13 0.78
CA GLU A 8 -13.00 6.86 1.66
C GLU A 8 -13.28 7.99 2.68
N SER A 9 -12.33 8.91 2.92
CA SER A 9 -12.51 10.13 3.73
C SER A 9 -11.35 11.11 3.51
N ASP A 10 -11.44 12.35 4.01
CA ASP A 10 -10.43 13.42 3.84
C ASP A 10 -8.99 13.00 4.22
N ASN A 11 -8.83 11.95 5.04
CA ASN A 11 -7.53 11.44 5.49
C ASN A 11 -7.30 9.95 5.15
N CYS A 12 -8.14 9.35 4.31
CA CYS A 12 -8.09 7.91 4.01
C CYS A 12 -7.89 7.65 2.52
N VAL A 13 -6.82 6.92 2.19
CA VAL A 13 -6.56 6.41 0.85
C VAL A 13 -6.68 4.89 0.87
N VAL A 14 -7.56 4.36 0.02
CA VAL A 14 -7.66 2.92 -0.25
C VAL A 14 -6.99 2.61 -1.56
N PHE A 15 -6.15 1.58 -1.60
CA PHE A 15 -5.67 1.02 -2.86
C PHE A 15 -5.72 -0.49 -2.85
N TYR A 16 -5.67 -1.08 -4.05
CA TYR A 16 -5.68 -2.52 -4.22
C TYR A 16 -4.36 -2.99 -4.83
N LEU A 17 -3.79 -4.05 -4.25
CA LEU A 17 -2.70 -4.81 -4.89
C LEU A 17 -3.28 -6.07 -5.50
N GLU A 18 -2.95 -6.33 -6.76
CA GLU A 18 -3.40 -7.50 -7.52
C GLU A 18 -2.19 -8.39 -7.84
N ASN A 19 -2.30 -9.67 -7.53
CA ASN A 19 -1.32 -10.67 -7.88
C ASN A 19 -1.69 -11.28 -9.24
N HIS A 20 -0.90 -11.00 -10.27
CA HIS A 20 -1.11 -11.57 -11.61
C HIS A 20 -0.31 -12.86 -11.86
N SER A 21 0.34 -13.42 -10.83
CA SER A 21 1.06 -14.69 -10.91
C SER A 21 0.22 -15.84 -10.35
N SER A 22 0.65 -17.07 -10.63
CA SER A 22 0.06 -18.29 -10.04
C SER A 22 0.55 -18.58 -8.62
N ASN A 23 1.63 -17.92 -8.18
CA ASN A 23 2.26 -18.16 -6.89
C ASN A 23 1.70 -17.20 -5.83
N GLU A 24 1.75 -17.59 -4.56
CA GLU A 24 1.44 -16.69 -3.45
C GLU A 24 2.52 -15.60 -3.33
N LEU A 25 2.10 -14.36 -3.10
CA LEU A 25 2.98 -13.23 -2.81
C LEU A 25 2.90 -12.85 -1.33
N LEU A 26 4.05 -12.80 -0.68
CA LEU A 26 4.20 -12.24 0.67
C LEU A 26 4.55 -10.76 0.54
N ILE A 27 3.77 -9.90 1.18
CA ILE A 27 3.88 -8.44 1.10
C ILE A 27 3.98 -7.85 2.49
N ALA A 28 4.94 -6.94 2.67
CA ALA A 28 5.10 -6.09 3.83
C ALA A 28 5.01 -4.61 3.43
N LEU A 29 4.24 -3.83 4.17
CA LEU A 29 4.09 -2.40 4.02
C LEU A 29 4.81 -1.68 5.15
N ASP A 30 5.64 -0.71 4.78
CA ASP A 30 6.32 0.19 5.70
C ASP A 30 5.83 1.61 5.44
N ALA A 31 5.14 2.16 6.44
CA ALA A 31 4.49 3.46 6.41
C ALA A 31 5.36 4.50 7.15
N PRO A 32 5.47 5.74 6.65
CA PRO A 32 6.20 6.78 7.34
C PRO A 32 5.48 7.23 8.62
N PRO A 33 6.18 7.90 9.57
CA PRO A 33 5.55 8.41 10.79
C PRO A 33 4.33 9.30 10.49
N GLY A 34 3.26 9.11 11.25
CA GLY A 34 2.00 9.83 11.06
C GLY A 34 1.06 9.21 10.02
N ILE A 35 1.46 8.11 9.37
CA ILE A 35 0.64 7.32 8.46
C ILE A 35 0.45 5.92 9.02
N ASP A 36 -0.80 5.51 9.14
CA ASP A 36 -1.16 4.14 9.49
C ASP A 36 -1.55 3.38 8.21
N CYS A 37 -1.14 2.12 8.10
CA CYS A 37 -1.48 1.24 6.98
C CYS A 37 -2.05 -0.08 7.51
N SER A 38 -3.09 -0.58 6.87
CA SER A 38 -3.70 -1.86 7.24
C SER A 38 -4.16 -2.66 6.01
N PRO A 39 -3.80 -3.94 5.89
CA PRO A 39 -2.85 -4.68 6.75
C PRO A 39 -1.38 -4.28 6.49
N THR A 40 -0.49 -4.41 7.50
CA THR A 40 0.96 -4.18 7.33
C THR A 40 1.66 -5.37 6.70
N ASP A 41 1.31 -6.59 7.11
CA ASP A 41 1.85 -7.83 6.58
C ASP A 41 0.69 -8.67 6.04
N MET A 42 0.84 -9.18 4.83
CA MET A 42 -0.22 -9.94 4.17
C MET A 42 0.33 -10.90 3.14
N SER A 43 -0.49 -11.90 2.80
CA SER A 43 -0.30 -12.67 1.59
C SER A 43 -1.42 -12.44 0.58
N ILE A 44 -1.07 -12.52 -0.70
CA ILE A 44 -2.01 -12.46 -1.81
C ILE A 44 -1.83 -13.75 -2.62
N GLU A 45 -2.83 -14.63 -2.55
CA GLU A 45 -2.91 -15.82 -3.39
C GLU A 45 -2.84 -15.47 -4.88
N GLY A 46 -2.44 -16.44 -5.70
CA GLY A 46 -2.37 -16.27 -7.15
C GLY A 46 -3.68 -15.79 -7.75
N TYR A 47 -3.60 -14.80 -8.65
CA TYR A 47 -4.76 -14.20 -9.32
C TYR A 47 -5.81 -13.54 -8.39
N LYS A 48 -5.42 -13.22 -7.15
CA LYS A 48 -6.27 -12.50 -6.20
C LYS A 48 -5.82 -11.06 -6.01
N LYS A 49 -6.69 -10.27 -5.36
CA LYS A 49 -6.41 -8.89 -4.95
C LYS A 49 -6.61 -8.71 -3.46
N LYS A 50 -5.92 -7.72 -2.89
CA LYS A 50 -6.05 -7.34 -1.47
C LYS A 50 -6.30 -5.84 -1.35
N LYS A 51 -7.25 -5.46 -0.49
CA LYS A 51 -7.54 -4.07 -0.11
C LYS A 51 -6.49 -3.62 0.90
N ILE A 52 -5.94 -2.43 0.70
CA ILE A 52 -5.05 -1.76 1.63
C ILE A 52 -5.64 -0.41 1.95
N VAL A 53 -5.68 -0.10 3.24
CA VAL A 53 -6.20 1.16 3.77
C VAL A 53 -5.04 1.93 4.36
N VAL A 54 -4.89 3.17 3.94
CA VAL A 54 -3.89 4.13 4.40
C VAL A 54 -4.60 5.27 5.07
N ILE A 55 -4.25 5.57 6.31
CA ILE A 55 -4.86 6.64 7.07
C ILE A 55 -3.77 7.62 7.48
N ALA A 56 -3.93 8.88 7.07
CA ALA A 56 -3.12 9.96 7.58
C ALA A 56 -3.65 10.43 8.94
N ARG A 57 -2.78 10.53 9.95
CA ARG A 57 -3.16 11.12 11.22
C ARG A 57 -3.38 12.61 11.05
N LYS A 58 -4.39 13.14 11.76
CA LYS A 58 -4.88 14.54 11.67
C LYS A 58 -3.80 15.61 11.92
N SER A 59 -2.63 15.25 12.44
CA SER A 59 -1.50 16.14 12.70
C SER A 59 -0.60 16.39 11.49
N MET A 60 -0.87 15.80 10.33
CA MET A 60 -0.05 15.99 9.14
C MET A 60 -0.44 17.24 8.35
N LEU A 61 0.57 17.99 7.89
CA LEU A 61 0.35 19.22 7.11
C LEU A 61 -0.15 18.90 5.69
N PRO A 62 -1.24 19.55 5.22
CA PRO A 62 -1.64 19.50 3.82
C PRO A 62 -0.48 19.86 2.88
N GLY A 63 -0.40 19.18 1.74
CA GLY A 63 0.70 19.35 0.77
C GLY A 63 1.97 18.55 1.07
N THR A 64 2.03 17.82 2.19
CA THR A 64 3.15 16.93 2.48
C THR A 64 3.14 15.73 1.54
N ARG A 65 4.19 15.57 0.73
CA ARG A 65 4.39 14.39 -0.12
C ARG A 65 4.93 13.23 0.70
N ASN A 66 4.12 12.18 0.83
CA ASN A 66 4.47 10.96 1.56
C ASN A 66 4.64 9.78 0.62
N LYS A 67 5.30 8.72 1.11
CA LYS A 67 5.56 7.50 0.34
C LYS A 67 5.38 6.28 1.22
N ILE A 68 4.57 5.32 0.79
CA ILE A 68 4.54 3.98 1.38
C ILE A 68 5.55 3.11 0.66
N ARG A 69 6.36 2.36 1.41
CA ARG A 69 7.25 1.36 0.86
C ARG A 69 6.54 0.01 0.91
N VAL A 70 6.33 -0.58 -0.26
CA VAL A 70 5.83 -1.94 -0.42
C VAL A 70 7.02 -2.84 -0.70
N THR A 71 7.21 -3.86 0.12
CA THR A 71 8.20 -4.91 -0.11
C THR A 71 7.46 -6.20 -0.39
N TYR A 72 7.80 -6.88 -1.49
CA TYR A 72 7.26 -8.21 -1.74
C TYR A 72 8.34 -9.18 -2.21
N LYS A 73 8.16 -10.46 -1.92
CA LYS A 73 9.09 -11.51 -2.33
C LYS A 73 8.49 -12.30 -3.50
N LEU A 74 9.19 -12.32 -4.63
CA LEU A 74 8.82 -13.11 -5.81
C LEU A 74 10.02 -13.97 -6.19
N ASN A 75 9.85 -15.30 -6.25
CA ASN A 75 10.90 -16.24 -6.68
C ASN A 75 12.26 -16.06 -5.97
N ASN A 76 12.25 -15.81 -4.66
CA ASN A 76 13.41 -15.46 -3.82
C ASN A 76 14.00 -14.05 -3.95
N ASP A 77 13.57 -13.26 -4.92
CA ASP A 77 13.95 -11.86 -5.03
C ASP A 77 13.03 -10.95 -4.23
N LYS A 78 13.62 -9.96 -3.54
CA LYS A 78 12.88 -8.89 -2.87
C LYS A 78 12.71 -7.72 -3.82
N ILE A 79 11.47 -7.34 -4.09
CA ILE A 79 11.13 -6.19 -4.92
C ILE A 79 10.59 -5.08 -4.02
N TYR A 80 11.01 -3.85 -4.31
CA TYR A 80 10.64 -2.65 -3.58
C TYR A 80 9.88 -1.68 -4.47
N LEU A 81 8.66 -1.33 -4.08
CA LEU A 81 7.85 -0.29 -4.72
C LEU A 81 7.64 0.85 -3.74
N LYS A 82 7.70 2.09 -4.25
CA LYS A 82 7.35 3.30 -3.48
C LYS A 82 6.09 3.89 -4.08
N ILE A 83 5.01 3.92 -3.29
CA ILE A 83 3.73 4.51 -3.72
C ILE A 83 3.68 5.94 -3.17
N PRO A 84 3.81 6.97 -4.03
CA PRO A 84 3.68 8.35 -3.60
C PRO A 84 2.21 8.72 -3.38
N PHE A 85 1.94 9.51 -2.35
CA PHE A 85 0.62 10.12 -2.12
C PHE A 85 0.79 11.50 -1.45
N SER A 86 -0.23 12.35 -1.56
CA SER A 86 -0.27 13.67 -0.94
C SER A 86 -1.54 13.79 -0.10
N ILE A 87 -1.40 14.44 1.05
CA ILE A 87 -2.54 14.81 1.90
C ILE A 87 -3.04 16.15 1.36
N VAL A 88 -4.33 16.22 1.02
CA VAL A 88 -4.96 17.40 0.40
C VAL A 88 -5.68 18.22 1.46
#